data_AF-A0A351HYI3-F1
#
_entry.id   AF-A0A351HYI3-F1
#
_cell.length_a   1.000
_cell.length_b   1.000
_cell.length_c   1.000
_cell.angle_alpha   90.00
_cell.angle_beta   90.00
_cell.angle_gamma   90.00
#
_symmetry.space_group_name_H-M   'P 1'
#
loop_
_entity.id
_entity.type
_entity.pdbx_description
1 polymer ?
#
loop_
_entity_poly.entity_id
_entity_poly.type
_entity_poly.pdbx_seq_one_letter_code
_entity_poly.pdbx_strand_id
1 'polypeptide(L)'
;DHEIEVYGAFYLQSVVKKLYDMGLGSCWITVDGIIPSQVERLLAGQPGIIQHLLVFGKPEKKDSKGDKHKTIVNCDAKYEQDPYGLAIISTPDESRLSVVETIFLKTWGNVAPYEEMEKRGVLDLLYYVRNSPSYQNAQPCRLILKDGYGELCVINPEQEENYTDAGIMLFFLEGLAKEMSFPSNWHFIQDDSDNAEYRRVAHFDL
;
A
#
# COMPACT_ATOMS: atom_id res chain seq x y z
N ASP A 1 10.30 8.52 13.77
CA ASP A 1 10.85 9.25 12.61
C ASP A 1 10.19 8.62 11.40
N HIS A 2 9.36 9.38 10.70
CA HIS A 2 8.50 8.85 9.64
C HIS A 2 9.30 8.30 8.48
N GLU A 3 10.49 8.84 8.21
CA GLU A 3 11.38 8.33 7.16
C GLU A 3 11.81 6.89 7.46
N ILE A 4 12.28 6.66 8.70
CA ILE A 4 12.72 5.34 9.17
C ILE A 4 11.58 4.32 9.08
N GLU A 5 10.36 4.72 9.45
CA GLU A 5 9.20 3.83 9.42
C GLU A 5 8.76 3.48 8.00
N VAL A 6 8.74 4.44 7.08
CA VAL A 6 8.44 4.19 5.67
C VAL A 6 9.48 3.24 5.05
N TYR A 7 10.77 3.52 5.24
CA TYR A 7 11.84 2.66 4.70
C TYR A 7 11.87 1.29 5.36
N GLY A 8 11.72 1.23 6.69
CA GLY A 8 11.67 0.00 7.46
C GLY A 8 10.55 -0.90 6.94
N ALA A 9 9.36 -0.34 6.74
CA ALA A 9 8.22 -1.07 6.23
C ALA A 9 8.38 -1.52 4.78
N PHE A 10 8.90 -0.65 3.91
CA PHE A 10 9.22 -0.97 2.52
C PHE A 10 10.17 -2.17 2.41
N TYR A 11 11.29 -2.14 3.13
CA TYR A 11 12.27 -3.23 3.08
C TYR A 11 11.77 -4.49 3.76
N LEU A 12 11.03 -4.39 4.86
CA LEU A 12 10.45 -5.55 5.52
C LEU A 12 9.40 -6.23 4.63
N GLN A 13 8.64 -5.47 3.83
CA GLN A 13 7.75 -6.01 2.83
C GLN A 13 8.49 -6.76 1.71
N SER A 14 9.72 -6.35 1.36
CA SER A 14 10.58 -7.11 0.44
C SER A 14 10.96 -8.49 1.01
N VAL A 15 11.20 -8.57 2.33
CA VAL A 15 11.46 -9.84 3.03
C VAL A 15 10.21 -10.71 3.03
N VAL A 16 9.04 -10.13 3.33
CA VAL A 16 7.72 -10.81 3.25
C VAL A 16 7.51 -11.43 1.86
N LYS A 17 7.75 -10.66 0.80
CA LYS A 17 7.65 -11.16 -0.58
C LYS A 17 8.59 -12.34 -0.82
N LYS A 18 9.84 -12.25 -0.35
CA LYS A 18 10.82 -13.32 -0.51
C LYS A 18 10.40 -14.60 0.22
N LEU A 19 9.86 -14.47 1.43
CA LEU A 19 9.33 -15.59 2.21
C LEU A 19 8.15 -16.25 1.50
N TYR A 20 7.24 -15.46 0.94
CA TYR A 20 6.12 -15.95 0.14
C TYR A 20 6.60 -16.77 -1.08
N ASP A 21 7.60 -16.27 -1.81
CA ASP A 21 8.19 -16.97 -2.97
C ASP A 21 8.88 -18.29 -2.58
N MET A 22 9.28 -18.42 -1.31
CA MET A 22 9.82 -19.66 -0.73
C MET A 22 8.72 -20.60 -0.21
N GLY A 23 7.44 -20.27 -0.37
CA GLY A 23 6.30 -21.03 0.13
C GLY A 23 6.11 -20.94 1.65
N LEU A 24 6.65 -19.89 2.29
CA LEU A 24 6.49 -19.63 3.71
C LEU A 24 5.35 -18.63 3.94
N GLY A 25 4.59 -18.83 4.99
CA GLY A 25 3.65 -17.84 5.51
C GLY A 25 4.39 -16.85 6.40
N SER A 26 3.90 -15.62 6.46
CA SER A 26 4.43 -14.57 7.34
C SER A 26 3.32 -13.71 7.93
N CYS A 27 3.56 -13.16 9.12
CA CYS A 27 2.64 -12.26 9.82
C CYS A 27 3.40 -11.14 10.52
N TRP A 28 2.90 -9.92 10.38
CA TRP A 28 3.38 -8.75 11.12
C TRP A 28 2.76 -8.73 12.50
N ILE A 29 3.60 -8.58 13.52
CA ILE A 29 3.17 -8.45 14.91
C ILE A 29 3.64 -7.09 15.41
N THR A 30 2.68 -6.17 15.63
CA THR A 30 2.94 -4.93 16.35
C THR A 30 3.24 -5.24 17.81
N VAL A 31 4.30 -4.67 18.34
CA VAL A 31 4.71 -4.85 19.73
C VAL A 31 4.48 -3.57 20.48
N ASP A 32 3.63 -3.64 21.50
CA ASP A 32 3.33 -2.53 22.41
C ASP A 32 3.74 -2.92 23.84
N GLY A 33 4.11 -1.93 24.65
CA GLY A 33 4.40 -2.11 26.08
C GLY A 33 5.65 -2.93 26.41
N ILE A 34 6.68 -2.94 25.56
CA ILE A 34 7.94 -3.65 25.84
C ILE A 34 8.67 -2.99 27.02
N ILE A 35 9.10 -3.80 28.01
CA ILE A 35 9.90 -3.30 29.14
C ILE A 35 11.39 -3.15 28.75
N PRO A 36 12.17 -2.24 29.38
CA PRO A 36 13.56 -1.97 28.99
C PRO A 36 14.46 -3.21 28.91
N SER A 37 14.27 -4.19 29.80
CA SER A 37 15.05 -5.43 29.81
C SER A 37 14.75 -6.35 28.61
N GLN A 38 13.55 -6.28 28.04
CA GLN A 38 13.22 -6.98 26.80
C GLN A 38 13.84 -6.27 25.60
N VAL A 39 13.80 -4.94 25.56
CA VAL A 39 14.45 -4.14 24.51
C VAL A 39 15.95 -4.44 24.45
N GLU A 40 16.64 -4.40 25.60
CA GLU A 40 18.07 -4.69 25.69
C GLU A 40 18.43 -6.09 25.14
N ARG A 41 17.60 -7.09 25.47
CA ARG A 41 17.76 -8.46 24.98
C ARG A 41 17.52 -8.59 23.48
N LEU A 42 16.48 -7.93 22.96
CA LEU A 42 16.11 -8.03 21.55
C LEU A 42 17.06 -7.26 20.64
N LEU A 43 17.51 -6.07 21.07
CA LEU A 43 18.47 -5.25 20.34
C LEU A 43 19.93 -5.65 20.60
N ALA A 44 20.18 -6.57 21.54
CA ALA A 44 21.52 -7.04 21.91
C ALA A 44 22.50 -5.87 22.20
N GLY A 45 22.01 -4.83 22.89
CA GLY A 45 22.79 -3.63 23.22
C GLY A 45 22.96 -2.62 22.08
N GLN A 46 22.35 -2.82 20.92
CA GLN A 46 22.33 -1.82 19.85
C GLN A 46 21.30 -0.71 20.15
N PRO A 47 21.59 0.54 19.75
CA PRO A 47 20.61 1.62 19.83
C PRO A 47 19.46 1.38 18.85
N GLY A 48 18.23 1.67 19.26
CA GLY A 48 17.05 1.55 18.41
C GLY A 48 15.77 1.30 19.19
N ILE A 49 14.70 1.09 18.45
CA ILE A 49 13.38 0.70 18.97
C ILE A 49 12.87 -0.49 18.16
N ILE A 50 11.99 -1.29 18.76
CA ILE A 50 11.32 -2.41 18.08
C ILE A 50 9.84 -2.15 18.14
N GLN A 51 9.25 -1.81 17.00
CA GLN A 51 7.81 -1.59 16.86
C GLN A 51 7.11 -2.82 16.28
N HIS A 52 7.79 -3.56 15.39
CA HIS A 52 7.21 -4.69 14.70
C HIS A 52 8.15 -5.90 14.72
N LEU A 53 7.56 -7.10 14.83
CA LEU A 53 8.21 -8.38 14.62
C LEU A 53 7.60 -9.06 13.39
N LEU A 54 8.45 -9.68 12.58
CA LEU A 54 8.02 -10.52 11.48
C LEU A 54 8.12 -11.98 11.88
N VAL A 55 6.97 -12.64 12.05
CA VAL A 55 6.90 -14.08 12.28
C VAL A 55 6.75 -14.77 10.93
N PHE A 56 7.50 -15.84 10.68
CA PHE A 56 7.38 -16.62 9.46
C PHE A 56 7.59 -18.12 9.72
N GLY A 57 7.04 -18.95 8.84
CA GLY A 57 7.14 -20.40 8.97
C GLY A 57 6.40 -21.15 7.87
N LYS A 58 6.46 -22.48 7.93
CA LYS A 58 5.64 -23.32 7.05
C LYS A 58 4.17 -23.16 7.48
N PRO A 59 3.27 -22.73 6.59
CA PRO A 59 1.86 -22.67 6.93
C PRO A 59 1.37 -24.09 7.19
N GLU A 60 0.57 -24.29 8.25
CA GLU A 60 -0.14 -25.55 8.40
C GLU A 60 -1.01 -25.76 7.16
N LYS A 61 -0.89 -26.93 6.52
CA LYS A 61 -1.81 -27.32 5.45
C LYS A 61 -3.20 -27.43 6.06
N LYS A 62 -4.01 -26.38 5.94
CA LYS A 62 -5.45 -26.58 5.97
C LYS A 62 -5.83 -27.26 4.67
N ASP A 63 -6.44 -28.44 4.76
CA ASP A 63 -7.18 -29.05 3.64
C ASP A 63 -8.42 -28.19 3.36
N SER A 64 -8.20 -26.97 2.88
CA SER A 64 -9.25 -26.06 2.47
C SER A 64 -9.57 -26.36 1.02
N LYS A 65 -10.49 -27.31 0.80
CA LYS A 65 -11.41 -27.17 -0.34
C LYS A 65 -12.07 -25.79 -0.22
N GLY A 66 -11.54 -24.75 -0.85
CA GLY A 66 -12.28 -23.51 -1.00
C GLY A 66 -11.48 -22.21 -1.08
N ASP A 67 -10.22 -22.14 -0.66
CA ASP A 67 -9.55 -20.83 -0.61
C ASP A 67 -8.47 -20.70 -1.68
N LYS A 68 -8.94 -20.69 -2.92
CA LYS A 68 -8.19 -20.02 -3.97
C LYS A 68 -8.56 -18.56 -3.80
N HIS A 69 -7.61 -17.71 -3.42
CA HIS A 69 -7.61 -16.34 -3.93
C HIS A 69 -7.50 -16.46 -5.45
N LYS A 70 -8.63 -16.76 -6.10
CA LYS A 70 -8.81 -16.47 -7.52
C LYS A 70 -8.93 -14.97 -7.52
N THR A 71 -7.94 -14.29 -8.09
CA THR A 71 -8.25 -13.04 -8.78
C THR A 71 -9.33 -13.40 -9.79
N ILE A 72 -10.58 -13.09 -9.45
CA ILE A 72 -11.67 -13.17 -10.40
C ILE A 72 -11.43 -12.00 -11.35
N VAL A 73 -10.80 -12.27 -12.49
CA VAL A 73 -11.05 -11.46 -13.68
C VAL A 73 -12.51 -11.74 -14.01
N ASN A 74 -13.41 -10.87 -13.55
CA ASN A 74 -14.82 -11.08 -13.76
C ASN A 74 -15.14 -10.75 -15.22
N CYS A 75 -15.13 -11.78 -16.05
CA CYS A 75 -15.64 -11.75 -17.41
C CYS A 75 -17.13 -12.12 -17.42
N ASP A 76 -18.00 -11.50 -16.62
CA ASP A 76 -19.44 -11.80 -16.66
C ASP A 76 -20.34 -10.58 -16.33
N ALA A 77 -20.68 -9.84 -17.39
CA ALA A 77 -22.05 -9.58 -17.88
C ALA A 77 -23.17 -9.04 -16.95
N LYS A 78 -22.91 -8.10 -16.04
CA LYS A 78 -23.99 -7.38 -15.33
C LYS A 78 -23.79 -5.86 -15.11
N TYR A 79 -23.20 -5.17 -16.07
CA TYR A 79 -23.21 -3.70 -16.10
C TYR A 79 -23.61 -3.21 -17.51
N GLU A 80 -24.46 -2.19 -17.56
CA GLU A 80 -24.84 -1.52 -18.80
C GLU A 80 -23.57 -1.01 -19.50
N GLN A 81 -23.34 -1.53 -20.71
CA GLN A 81 -22.24 -1.14 -21.55
C GLN A 81 -22.57 0.23 -22.18
N ASP A 82 -21.75 1.24 -21.89
CA ASP A 82 -21.63 2.38 -22.80
C ASP A 82 -21.15 1.83 -24.16
N PRO A 83 -21.75 2.22 -25.31
CA PRO A 83 -21.36 1.80 -26.66
C PRO A 83 -19.87 1.92 -27.01
N TYR A 84 -19.04 2.55 -26.19
CA TYR A 84 -17.59 2.65 -26.35
C TYR A 84 -16.75 1.64 -25.52
N GLY A 85 -17.37 0.73 -24.76
CA GLY A 85 -16.70 -0.48 -24.26
C GLY A 85 -15.88 -0.33 -22.97
N LEU A 86 -16.18 0.66 -22.13
CA LEU A 86 -15.51 0.86 -20.84
C LEU A 86 -16.28 0.21 -19.69
N ALA A 87 -15.65 -0.74 -19.00
CA ALA A 87 -16.23 -1.40 -17.83
C ALA A 87 -16.03 -0.52 -16.58
N ILE A 88 -17.10 0.09 -16.08
CA ILE A 88 -17.12 0.63 -14.71
C ILE A 88 -17.15 -0.56 -13.75
N ILE A 89 -16.03 -0.82 -13.08
CA ILE A 89 -15.91 -1.91 -12.10
C ILE A 89 -16.50 -1.41 -10.76
N SER A 90 -17.77 -1.72 -10.51
CA SER A 90 -18.32 -1.72 -9.16
C SER A 90 -17.96 -3.06 -8.51
N THR A 91 -17.01 -3.06 -7.57
CA THR A 91 -16.75 -4.24 -6.75
C THR A 91 -17.84 -4.34 -5.68
N PRO A 92 -18.47 -5.51 -5.47
CA PRO A 92 -19.39 -5.75 -4.36
C PRO A 92 -18.66 -6.00 -3.02
N ASP A 93 -17.34 -5.80 -2.97
CA ASP A 93 -16.58 -5.92 -1.73
C ASP A 93 -16.79 -4.64 -0.92
N GLU A 94 -17.83 -4.65 -0.08
CA GLU A 94 -18.23 -3.55 0.82
C GLU A 94 -17.08 -3.11 1.79
N SER A 95 -15.95 -3.83 1.81
CA SER A 95 -14.84 -3.62 2.74
C SER A 95 -13.68 -2.75 2.23
N ARG A 96 -13.63 -2.39 0.94
CA ARG A 96 -12.54 -1.59 0.33
C ARG A 96 -13.06 -0.30 -0.32
N LEU A 97 -12.32 0.80 -0.16
CA LEU A 97 -12.68 2.09 -0.77
C LEU A 97 -12.58 2.03 -2.30
N SER A 98 -13.40 2.82 -3.01
CA SER A 98 -13.31 2.90 -4.46
C SER A 98 -11.97 3.49 -4.89
N VAL A 99 -11.39 3.02 -6.01
CA VAL A 99 -10.16 3.61 -6.61
C VAL A 99 -10.34 5.11 -6.83
N VAL A 100 -11.55 5.52 -7.21
CA VAL A 100 -11.85 6.93 -7.48
C VAL A 100 -11.79 7.78 -6.19
N GLU A 101 -12.04 7.20 -5.02
CA GLU A 101 -12.08 7.94 -3.75
C GLU A 101 -10.69 8.12 -3.12
N THR A 102 -9.68 7.37 -3.59
CA THR A 102 -8.33 7.38 -3.00
C THR A 102 -7.28 8.08 -3.87
N ILE A 103 -7.66 8.50 -5.08
CA ILE A 103 -6.77 9.12 -6.06
C ILE A 103 -7.24 10.55 -6.36
N PHE A 104 -6.34 11.50 -6.17
CA PHE A 104 -6.56 12.92 -6.44
C PHE A 104 -5.76 13.36 -7.66
N LEU A 105 -6.26 14.36 -8.37
CA LEU A 105 -5.62 14.98 -9.53
C LEU A 105 -5.16 16.39 -9.16
N LYS A 106 -3.86 16.63 -9.33
CA LYS A 106 -3.15 17.90 -9.10
C LYS A 106 -3.14 18.41 -7.65
N THR A 107 -4.24 18.34 -6.93
CA THR A 107 -4.38 18.87 -5.57
C THR A 107 -5.16 17.91 -4.70
N TRP A 108 -4.88 17.89 -3.40
CA TRP A 108 -5.62 17.09 -2.42
C TRP A 108 -7.14 17.35 -2.50
N GLY A 109 -7.93 16.30 -2.34
CA GLY A 109 -9.40 16.36 -2.37
C GLY A 109 -10.01 16.52 -3.76
N ASN A 110 -9.24 16.90 -4.78
CA ASN A 110 -9.72 16.95 -6.16
C ASN A 110 -9.67 15.55 -6.78
N VAL A 111 -10.72 14.77 -6.60
CA VAL A 111 -10.83 13.38 -7.12
C VAL A 111 -10.44 13.29 -8.60
N ALA A 112 -9.55 12.35 -8.92
CA ALA A 112 -9.12 12.13 -10.29
C ALA A 112 -10.25 11.52 -11.14
N PRO A 113 -10.63 12.14 -12.27
CA PRO A 113 -11.58 11.54 -13.19
C PRO A 113 -11.03 10.23 -13.77
N TYR A 114 -11.90 9.23 -13.95
CA TYR A 114 -11.52 7.96 -14.57
C TYR A 114 -10.86 8.16 -15.94
N GLU A 115 -11.47 8.97 -16.79
CA GLU A 115 -10.99 9.27 -18.15
C GLU A 115 -9.57 9.86 -18.13
N GLU A 116 -9.21 10.65 -17.11
CA GLU A 116 -7.87 11.20 -16.96
C GLU A 116 -6.84 10.12 -16.55
N MET A 117 -7.21 9.23 -15.64
CA MET A 117 -6.35 8.11 -15.25
C MET A 117 -6.16 7.12 -16.41
N GLU A 118 -7.22 6.90 -17.21
CA GLU A 118 -7.19 6.07 -18.41
C GLU A 118 -6.27 6.67 -19.48
N LYS A 119 -6.45 7.95 -19.82
CA LYS A 119 -5.60 8.67 -20.78
C LYS A 119 -4.12 8.64 -20.39
N ARG A 120 -3.83 8.64 -19.09
CA ARG A 120 -2.47 8.55 -18.54
C ARG A 120 -1.93 7.11 -18.50
N GLY A 121 -2.76 6.10 -18.78
CA GLY A 121 -2.38 4.69 -18.77
C GLY A 121 -2.16 4.10 -17.37
N VAL A 122 -2.46 4.86 -16.30
CA VAL A 122 -2.11 4.47 -14.92
C VAL A 122 -3.19 3.67 -14.20
N LEU A 123 -4.37 3.47 -14.81
CA LEU A 123 -5.51 2.80 -14.15
C LEU A 123 -5.16 1.44 -13.56
N ASP A 124 -4.51 0.57 -14.32
CA ASP A 124 -4.16 -0.77 -13.87
C ASP A 124 -3.16 -0.72 -12.70
N LEU A 125 -2.15 0.14 -12.78
CA LEU A 125 -1.19 0.37 -11.70
C LEU A 125 -1.91 0.80 -10.42
N LEU A 126 -2.76 1.83 -10.51
CA LEU A 126 -3.51 2.37 -9.37
C LEU A 126 -4.50 1.36 -8.78
N TYR A 127 -5.16 0.57 -9.64
CA TYR A 127 -6.08 -0.47 -9.22
C TYR A 127 -5.37 -1.54 -8.38
N TYR A 128 -4.20 -2.01 -8.81
CA TYR A 128 -3.44 -3.02 -8.08
C TYR A 128 -2.80 -2.48 -6.81
N VAL A 129 -2.22 -1.27 -6.86
CA VAL A 129 -1.59 -0.64 -5.70
C VAL A 129 -2.61 -0.40 -4.58
N ARG A 130 -3.86 -0.05 -4.89
CA ARG A 130 -4.95 0.07 -3.89
C ARG A 130 -5.12 -1.20 -3.04
N ASN A 131 -4.86 -2.38 -3.61
CA ASN A 131 -5.08 -3.64 -2.92
C ASN A 131 -3.95 -4.00 -1.94
N SER A 132 -2.95 -3.12 -1.77
CA SER A 132 -1.89 -3.28 -0.77
C SER A 132 -2.48 -3.58 0.63
N PRO A 133 -1.84 -4.46 1.41
CA PRO A 133 -2.26 -4.71 2.77
C PRO A 133 -2.06 -3.46 3.62
N SER A 134 -2.97 -3.23 4.56
CA SER A 134 -2.91 -2.12 5.52
C SER A 134 -3.36 -2.59 6.90
N TYR A 135 -2.86 -1.93 7.93
CA TYR A 135 -3.23 -2.21 9.31
C TYR A 135 -4.74 -2.11 9.50
N GLN A 136 -5.35 -3.19 10.01
CA GLN A 136 -6.81 -3.33 10.16
C GLN A 136 -7.63 -2.99 8.89
N ASN A 137 -7.04 -3.09 7.71
CA ASN A 137 -7.64 -2.68 6.44
C ASN A 137 -8.09 -1.20 6.40
N ALA A 138 -7.45 -0.33 7.20
CA ALA A 138 -7.78 1.09 7.31
C ALA A 138 -7.55 1.87 6.00
N GLN A 139 -6.69 1.36 5.11
CA GLN A 139 -6.35 1.96 3.82
C GLN A 139 -6.02 3.47 3.95
N PRO A 140 -5.04 3.86 4.78
CA PRO A 140 -4.79 5.26 5.12
C PRO A 140 -4.11 6.06 3.99
N CYS A 141 -3.65 5.37 2.94
CA CYS A 141 -2.87 5.97 1.88
C CYS A 141 -3.75 6.59 0.78
N ARG A 142 -3.32 7.72 0.24
CA ARG A 142 -3.92 8.43 -0.90
C ARG A 142 -2.83 8.79 -1.89
N LEU A 143 -3.17 8.86 -3.17
CA LEU A 143 -2.24 9.28 -4.22
C LEU A 143 -2.69 10.59 -4.84
N ILE A 144 -1.77 11.53 -5.04
CA ILE A 144 -2.02 12.75 -5.81
C ILE A 144 -1.26 12.64 -7.13
N LEU A 145 -1.98 12.51 -8.24
CA LEU A 145 -1.41 12.48 -9.58
C LEU A 145 -1.07 13.89 -10.05
N LYS A 146 0.17 14.09 -10.47
CA LYS A 146 0.70 15.33 -11.04
C LYS A 146 1.07 15.07 -12.50
N ASP A 147 1.66 16.05 -13.17
CA ASP A 147 2.07 15.88 -14.56
C ASP A 147 3.48 15.26 -14.59
N GLY A 148 3.55 13.95 -14.89
CA GLY A 148 4.79 13.16 -14.96
C GLY A 148 5.29 12.55 -13.64
N TYR A 149 4.53 12.69 -12.56
CA TYR A 149 4.84 12.08 -11.26
C TYR A 149 3.58 11.99 -10.40
N GLY A 150 3.68 11.31 -9.26
CA GLY A 150 2.66 11.31 -8.22
C GLY A 150 3.27 11.50 -6.83
N GLU A 151 2.41 11.85 -5.88
CA GLU A 151 2.75 11.95 -4.47
C GLU A 151 1.93 10.92 -3.69
N LEU A 152 2.58 10.15 -2.83
CA LEU A 152 1.91 9.33 -1.82
C LEU A 152 1.68 10.17 -0.57
N CYS A 153 0.49 10.05 -0.01
CA CYS A 153 0.06 10.75 1.18
C CYS A 153 -0.56 9.79 2.19
N VAL A 154 -0.43 10.10 3.48
CA VAL A 154 -1.12 9.41 4.57
C VAL A 154 -2.15 10.33 5.20
N ILE A 155 -3.34 9.82 5.50
CA ILE A 155 -4.33 10.51 6.35
C ILE A 155 -3.99 10.30 7.83
N ASN A 156 -4.59 11.10 8.72
CA ASN A 156 -4.39 10.99 10.17
C ASN A 156 -2.90 10.89 10.54
N PRO A 157 -2.08 11.92 10.25
CA PRO A 157 -0.62 11.84 10.36
C PRO A 157 -0.07 11.66 11.77
N GLU A 158 -0.93 11.75 12.79
CA GLU A 158 -0.64 11.43 14.20
C GLU A 158 -0.62 9.91 14.47
N GLN A 159 -1.12 9.07 13.56
CA GLN A 159 -1.10 7.61 13.67
C GLN A 159 0.14 7.06 12.97
N GLU A 160 1.13 6.66 13.76
CA GLU A 160 2.43 6.16 13.25
C GLU A 160 2.28 4.93 12.34
N GLU A 161 1.27 4.06 12.59
CA GLU A 161 1.00 2.88 11.76
C GLU A 161 0.68 3.22 10.30
N ASN A 162 0.18 4.44 10.02
CA ASN A 162 -0.13 4.85 8.65
C ASN A 162 1.13 5.03 7.80
N TYR A 163 2.27 5.36 8.42
CA TYR A 163 3.56 5.44 7.72
C TYR A 163 4.13 4.04 7.41
N THR A 164 3.89 3.06 8.29
CA THR A 164 4.17 1.65 8.00
C THR A 164 3.38 1.18 6.78
N ASP A 165 2.08 1.48 6.72
CA ASP A 165 1.23 1.16 5.58
C ASP A 165 1.70 1.87 4.29
N ALA A 166 2.19 3.10 4.39
CA ALA A 166 2.76 3.82 3.24
C ALA A 166 4.02 3.14 2.70
N GLY A 167 4.94 2.69 3.56
CA GLY A 167 6.11 1.93 3.13
C GLY A 167 5.75 0.63 2.42
N ILE A 168 4.74 -0.09 2.93
CA ILE A 168 4.18 -1.28 2.27
C ILE A 168 3.62 -0.91 0.89
N MET A 169 2.80 0.14 0.77
CA MET A 169 2.21 0.57 -0.49
C MET A 169 3.28 1.00 -1.51
N LEU A 170 4.36 1.66 -1.08
CA LEU A 170 5.50 2.00 -1.94
C LEU A 170 6.19 0.76 -2.50
N PHE A 171 6.33 -0.30 -1.72
CA PHE A 171 6.90 -1.57 -2.21
C PHE A 171 6.05 -2.15 -3.36
N PHE A 172 4.73 -2.15 -3.21
CA PHE A 172 3.83 -2.59 -4.28
C PHE A 172 3.86 -1.66 -5.48
N LEU A 173 3.85 -0.35 -5.26
CA LEU A 173 3.92 0.65 -6.32
C LEU A 173 5.19 0.50 -7.15
N GLU A 174 6.35 0.37 -6.49
CA GLU A 174 7.63 0.17 -7.18
C GLU A 174 7.63 -1.15 -7.99
N GLY A 175 7.17 -2.25 -7.38
CA GLY A 175 7.15 -3.55 -8.04
C GLY A 175 6.23 -3.60 -9.26
N LEU A 176 5.01 -3.06 -9.13
CA LEU A 176 4.02 -3.01 -10.21
C LEU A 176 4.43 -2.03 -11.31
N ALA A 177 4.99 -0.86 -10.95
CA ALA A 177 5.51 0.08 -11.92
C ALA A 177 6.60 -0.56 -12.79
N LYS A 178 7.55 -1.30 -12.18
CA LYS A 178 8.57 -2.06 -12.90
C LYS A 178 7.97 -3.11 -13.85
N GLU A 179 6.99 -3.88 -13.39
CA GLU A 179 6.32 -4.91 -14.20
C GLU A 179 5.56 -4.31 -15.40
N MET A 180 4.96 -3.15 -15.20
CA MET A 180 4.18 -2.42 -16.21
C MET A 180 5.02 -1.46 -17.06
N SER A 181 6.35 -1.47 -16.91
CA SER A 181 7.29 -0.59 -17.63
C SER A 181 7.10 0.92 -17.39
N PHE A 182 6.52 1.30 -16.24
CA PHE A 182 6.56 2.68 -15.74
C PHE A 182 7.94 2.99 -15.12
N PRO A 183 8.32 4.28 -15.03
CA PRO A 183 9.36 4.71 -14.11
C PRO A 183 9.07 4.18 -12.70
N SER A 184 10.12 3.73 -12.00
CA SER A 184 9.98 3.12 -10.67
C SER A 184 10.89 3.78 -9.62
N ASN A 185 11.31 5.01 -9.90
CA ASN A 185 12.05 5.79 -8.91
C ASN A 185 11.05 6.47 -7.99
N TRP A 186 11.33 6.41 -6.70
CA TRP A 186 10.63 7.17 -5.69
C TRP A 186 11.63 7.66 -4.64
N HIS A 187 11.27 8.71 -3.91
CA HIS A 187 12.02 9.16 -2.75
C HIS A 187 11.07 9.64 -1.66
N PHE A 188 11.49 9.47 -0.41
CA PHE A 188 10.75 9.96 0.75
C PHE A 188 10.66 11.50 0.73
N ILE A 189 9.51 12.03 1.14
CA ILE A 189 9.30 13.47 1.34
C ILE A 189 9.06 13.69 2.82
N GLN A 190 9.88 14.55 3.43
CA GLN A 190 9.59 15.11 4.74
C GLN A 190 8.65 16.31 4.57
N ASP A 191 7.37 16.13 4.88
CA ASP A 191 6.37 17.19 4.80
C ASP A 191 6.24 17.90 6.16
N ASP A 192 6.96 19.00 6.34
CA ASP A 192 6.95 19.79 7.58
C ASP A 192 5.70 20.67 7.74
N SER A 193 4.64 20.46 6.94
CA SER A 193 3.40 21.21 7.09
C SER A 193 2.64 20.83 8.36
N ASP A 194 2.05 21.78 9.07
CA ASP A 194 1.17 21.51 10.22
C ASP A 194 -0.24 21.01 9.79
N ASN A 195 -0.31 20.25 8.69
CA ASN A 195 -1.56 19.77 8.15
C ASN A 195 -2.06 18.57 8.97
N ALA A 196 -3.22 18.74 9.60
CA ALA A 196 -3.86 17.70 10.41
C ALA A 196 -4.65 16.68 9.60
N GLU A 197 -4.96 16.98 8.33
CA GLU A 197 -5.76 16.11 7.46
C GLU A 197 -4.90 15.03 6.80
N TYR A 198 -3.75 15.43 6.25
CA TYR A 198 -2.85 14.52 5.56
C TYR A 198 -1.39 14.99 5.59
N ARG A 199 -0.49 14.07 5.31
CA ARG A 199 0.96 14.31 5.17
C ARG A 199 1.45 13.68 3.88
N ARG A 200 2.23 14.41 3.07
CA ARG A 200 2.95 13.81 1.95
C ARG A 200 4.12 13.00 2.49
N VAL A 201 4.35 11.82 1.92
CA VAL A 201 5.37 10.88 2.41
C VAL A 201 6.32 10.42 1.33
N ALA A 202 5.93 10.47 0.04
CA ALA A 202 6.84 10.13 -1.04
C ALA A 202 6.45 10.79 -2.36
N HIS A 203 7.46 11.05 -3.18
CA HIS A 203 7.35 11.35 -4.60
C HIS A 203 7.67 10.07 -5.38
N PHE A 204 6.91 9.76 -6.42
CA PHE A 204 7.22 8.68 -7.36
C PHE A 204 7.01 9.12 -8.80
N ASP A 205 7.89 8.69 -9.69
CA ASP A 205 7.81 9.03 -11.12
C ASP A 205 6.72 8.20 -11.82
N LEU A 206 6.05 8.79 -12.81
CA LEU A 206 5.00 8.16 -13.63
C LEU A 206 5.24 8.42 -15.13
#